data_AF-A0A6N2VX52-F1
#
_entry.id   AF-A0A6N2VX52-F1
#
_cell.length_a   1.000
_cell.length_b   1.000
_cell.length_c   1.000
_cell.angle_alpha   90.00
_cell.angle_beta   90.00
_cell.angle_gamma   90.00
#
_symmetry.space_group_name_H-M   'P 1'
#
loop_
_entity.id
_entity.type
_entity.pdbx_description
1 polymer ?
#
loop_
_entity_poly.entity_id
_entity_poly.type
_entity_poly.pdbx_seq_one_letter_code
_entity_poly.pdbx_strand_id
1 'polypeptide(L)'
;MELQKTKDISYALKTIEGHFPAAFRPVAASPRQAEPQATGYRQVRIDPLTNPVLLGYLKERGILPEIAREACKEVHFQNKGKWYFAVGFANRSGGYEIRNKYLKGSISPKEITHIKNGSDRCIVVEGFMDYLSYLTLKATHPGNGQPKGNGPDYIVLNSVSNVGKAIPVLKEYKSALCLLDNDSAGRQAFQQMAQAGCPVRDKSDCYREYNDLNDYLLGRKMAQENKTDHQHETAPKLIEKPAKKQSG
;
A
#
# COMPACT_ATOMS: atom_id res chain seq x y z
N MET A 1 -28.26 -26.75 -29.62
CA MET A 1 -27.19 -26.31 -28.71
C MET A 1 -27.79 -25.23 -27.82
N GLU A 2 -28.38 -25.63 -26.71
CA GLU A 2 -28.97 -24.73 -25.73
C GLU A 2 -28.16 -24.82 -24.44
N LEU A 3 -27.62 -23.69 -23.99
CA LEU A 3 -27.08 -23.54 -22.64
C LEU A 3 -28.24 -23.53 -21.64
N GLN A 4 -28.55 -24.68 -21.04
CA GLN A 4 -29.39 -24.70 -19.85
C GLN A 4 -28.53 -24.44 -18.60
N LYS A 5 -28.84 -23.31 -17.98
CA LYS A 5 -28.34 -22.85 -16.67
C LYS A 5 -28.66 -23.88 -15.59
N THR A 6 -27.66 -24.51 -15.00
CA THR A 6 -27.80 -25.25 -13.74
C THR A 6 -27.43 -24.36 -12.56
N LYS A 7 -28.45 -23.92 -11.82
CA LYS A 7 -28.36 -23.21 -10.53
C LYS A 7 -28.24 -24.21 -9.37
N ASP A 8 -27.18 -25.00 -9.32
CA ASP A 8 -26.89 -25.71 -8.06
C ASP A 8 -25.39 -26.03 -7.90
N ILE A 9 -24.72 -25.18 -7.12
CA ILE A 9 -23.33 -25.37 -6.71
C ILE A 9 -23.19 -26.66 -5.87
N SER A 10 -24.27 -27.09 -5.20
CA SER A 10 -24.29 -28.30 -4.37
C SER A 10 -24.12 -29.57 -5.20
N TYR A 11 -24.65 -29.61 -6.43
CA TYR A 11 -24.51 -30.74 -7.34
C TYR A 11 -23.08 -30.84 -7.92
N ALA A 12 -22.47 -29.68 -8.21
CA ALA A 12 -21.08 -29.62 -8.67
C ALA A 12 -20.09 -30.09 -7.58
N LEU A 13 -20.34 -29.75 -6.31
CA LEU A 13 -19.51 -30.19 -5.18
C LEU A 13 -19.65 -31.68 -4.89
N LYS A 14 -20.87 -32.24 -5.00
CA LYS A 14 -21.13 -33.68 -4.78
C LYS A 14 -20.43 -34.59 -5.79
N THR A 15 -20.16 -34.09 -6.99
CA THR A 15 -19.49 -34.84 -8.07
C THR A 15 -17.97 -34.91 -7.86
N ILE A 16 -17.39 -33.94 -7.14
CA ILE A 16 -15.94 -33.86 -6.85
C ILE A 16 -15.56 -34.77 -5.67
N GLU A 17 -16.48 -35.02 -4.74
CA GLU A 17 -16.24 -35.88 -3.56
C GLU A 17 -16.23 -37.40 -3.85
N GLY A 18 -16.56 -37.84 -5.08
CA GLY A 18 -16.74 -39.26 -5.41
C GLY A 18 -15.51 -40.02 -5.93
N HIS A 19 -14.33 -39.40 -6.09
CA HIS A 19 -13.17 -40.03 -6.76
C HIS A 19 -11.84 -39.92 -5.99
N PHE A 20 -11.83 -40.32 -4.72
CA PHE A 20 -10.58 -40.68 -4.03
C PHE A 20 -10.66 -42.13 -3.55
N PRO A 21 -9.72 -43.02 -3.95
CA PRO A 21 -9.73 -44.41 -3.51
C PRO A 21 -9.50 -44.49 -2.00
N ALA A 22 -10.40 -45.22 -1.33
CA ALA A 22 -10.31 -45.54 0.09
C ALA A 22 -9.25 -46.63 0.33
N ALA A 23 -8.25 -46.33 1.16
CA ALA A 23 -7.71 -47.22 2.19
C ALA A 23 -6.54 -46.54 2.93
N PHE A 24 -6.80 -45.92 4.08
CA PHE A 24 -5.75 -45.65 5.06
C PHE A 24 -6.00 -46.49 6.31
N ARG A 25 -5.13 -47.48 6.52
CA ARG A 25 -5.01 -48.21 7.79
C ARG A 25 -4.43 -47.25 8.86
N PRO A 26 -4.90 -47.27 10.12
CA PRO A 26 -4.31 -46.44 11.15
C PRO A 26 -2.96 -47.04 11.55
N VAL A 27 -1.87 -46.39 11.15
CA VAL A 27 -0.55 -46.62 11.77
C VAL A 27 -0.49 -45.79 13.04
N ALA A 28 -0.07 -46.41 14.14
CA ALA A 28 0.07 -45.78 15.45
C ALA A 28 0.80 -44.44 15.34
N ALA A 29 0.19 -43.38 15.88
CA ALA A 29 0.74 -42.04 15.86
C ALA A 29 2.01 -41.99 16.71
N SER A 30 3.16 -41.80 16.06
CA SER A 30 4.36 -41.34 16.76
C SER A 30 4.14 -39.92 17.27
N PRO A 31 4.70 -39.54 18.43
CA PRO A 31 4.56 -38.18 18.94
C PRO A 31 5.15 -37.22 17.90
N ARG A 32 4.29 -36.39 17.30
CA ARG A 32 4.73 -35.31 16.41
C ARG A 32 5.59 -34.37 17.25
N GLN A 33 6.89 -34.41 17.03
CA GLN A 33 7.76 -33.33 17.46
C GLN A 33 7.20 -32.05 16.82
N ALA A 34 6.82 -31.09 17.66
CA ALA A 34 6.38 -29.80 17.18
C ALA A 34 7.54 -29.19 16.40
N GLU A 35 7.43 -29.16 15.06
CA GLU A 35 8.38 -28.40 14.26
C GLU A 35 8.41 -26.97 14.80
N PRO A 36 9.61 -26.38 14.98
CA PRO A 36 9.72 -24.98 15.33
C PRO A 36 8.84 -24.18 14.37
N GLN A 37 7.91 -23.37 14.91
CA GLN A 37 7.10 -22.49 14.09
C GLN A 37 8.04 -21.44 13.46
N ALA A 38 8.59 -21.75 12.28
CA ALA A 38 9.31 -20.81 11.45
C ALA A 38 8.47 -19.53 11.32
N THR A 39 9.07 -18.43 11.75
CA THR A 39 8.48 -17.10 11.72
C THR A 39 8.49 -16.62 10.27
N GLY A 40 7.32 -16.34 9.71
CA GLY A 40 7.18 -15.81 8.35
C GLY A 40 6.31 -16.66 7.42
N TYR A 41 6.08 -16.13 6.22
CA TYR A 41 5.30 -16.79 5.19
C TYR A 41 6.08 -17.99 4.61
N ARG A 42 5.41 -19.14 4.47
CA ARG A 42 5.99 -20.36 3.91
C ARG A 42 5.43 -20.62 2.52
N GLN A 43 6.12 -21.47 1.74
CA GLN A 43 5.64 -21.97 0.44
C GLN A 43 5.18 -20.83 -0.50
N VAL A 44 6.06 -19.85 -0.69
CA VAL A 44 5.77 -18.69 -1.54
C VAL A 44 5.86 -19.09 -3.01
N ARG A 45 4.79 -18.87 -3.76
CA ARG A 45 4.71 -19.03 -5.23
C ARG A 45 4.33 -17.69 -5.86
N ILE A 46 4.99 -17.37 -6.96
CA ILE A 46 4.79 -16.12 -7.70
C ILE A 46 4.27 -16.47 -9.10
N ASP A 47 3.09 -15.97 -9.43
CA ASP A 47 2.44 -16.21 -10.72
C ASP A 47 2.14 -14.87 -11.42
N PRO A 48 1.92 -14.85 -12.76
CA PRO A 48 1.38 -13.68 -13.43
C PRO A 48 0.04 -13.24 -12.82
N LEU A 49 -0.17 -11.93 -12.68
CA LEU A 49 -1.40 -11.39 -12.11
C LEU A 49 -2.60 -11.66 -13.04
N THR A 50 -3.38 -12.69 -12.73
CA THR A 50 -4.54 -13.13 -13.51
C THR A 50 -5.78 -13.34 -12.65
N ASN A 51 -5.61 -13.46 -11.33
CA ASN A 51 -6.68 -13.68 -10.37
C ASN A 51 -7.72 -12.53 -10.40
N PRO A 52 -8.99 -12.82 -10.70
CA PRO A 52 -10.02 -11.80 -10.85
C PRO A 52 -10.36 -11.07 -9.54
N VAL A 53 -10.13 -11.71 -8.38
CA VAL A 53 -10.33 -11.06 -7.07
C VAL A 53 -9.27 -9.99 -6.83
N LEU A 54 -8.01 -10.27 -7.17
CA LEU A 54 -6.92 -9.29 -7.04
C LEU A 54 -7.06 -8.15 -8.05
N LEU A 55 -7.45 -8.46 -9.29
CA LEU A 55 -7.74 -7.46 -10.31
C LEU A 55 -8.95 -6.59 -9.91
N GLY A 56 -10.00 -7.20 -9.35
CA GLY A 56 -11.15 -6.49 -8.79
C GLY A 56 -10.74 -5.53 -7.67
N TYR A 57 -9.91 -5.99 -6.74
CA TYR A 57 -9.35 -5.14 -5.68
C TYR A 57 -8.55 -3.95 -6.23
N LEU A 58 -7.68 -4.16 -7.22
CA LEU A 58 -6.90 -3.08 -7.83
C LEU A 58 -7.79 -2.09 -8.60
N LYS A 59 -8.84 -2.58 -9.25
CA LYS A 59 -9.87 -1.74 -9.89
C LYS A 59 -10.63 -0.89 -8.87
N GLU A 60 -11.00 -1.45 -7.71
CA GLU A 60 -11.58 -0.68 -6.58
C GLU A 60 -10.62 0.43 -6.10
N ARG A 61 -9.30 0.22 -6.27
CA ARG A 61 -8.26 1.21 -5.97
C ARG A 61 -7.98 2.17 -7.13
N GLY A 62 -8.79 2.13 -8.20
CA GLY A 62 -8.67 3.01 -9.36
C GLY A 62 -7.51 2.65 -10.30
N ILE A 63 -6.82 1.53 -10.08
CA ILE A 63 -5.65 1.14 -10.86
C ILE A 63 -6.07 0.50 -12.18
N LEU A 64 -5.45 0.94 -13.28
CA LEU A 64 -5.69 0.35 -14.59
C LEU A 64 -5.18 -1.10 -14.66
N PRO A 65 -5.97 -2.06 -15.18
CA PRO A 65 -5.58 -3.48 -15.23
C PRO A 65 -4.27 -3.75 -15.98
N GLU A 66 -3.98 -3.01 -17.04
CA GLU A 66 -2.75 -3.11 -17.82
C GLU A 66 -1.52 -2.72 -17.00
N ILE A 67 -1.57 -1.58 -16.30
CA ILE A 67 -0.52 -1.11 -15.39
C ILE A 67 -0.30 -2.13 -14.28
N ALA A 68 -1.39 -2.63 -13.69
CA ALA A 68 -1.32 -3.64 -12.64
C ALA A 68 -0.66 -4.93 -13.11
N ARG A 69 -1.01 -5.45 -14.29
CA ARG A 69 -0.44 -6.70 -14.82
C ARG A 69 1.03 -6.57 -15.22
N GLU A 70 1.42 -5.38 -15.68
CA GLU A 70 2.81 -5.09 -16.03
C GLU A 70 3.69 -4.98 -14.77
N ALA A 71 3.23 -4.23 -13.76
CA ALA A 71 4.02 -3.92 -12.58
C ALA A 71 3.95 -4.96 -11.46
N CYS A 72 2.90 -5.79 -11.41
CA CYS A 72 2.64 -6.69 -10.29
C CYS A 72 2.55 -8.16 -10.69
N LYS A 73 2.66 -9.01 -9.67
CA LYS A 73 2.41 -10.46 -9.72
C LYS A 73 1.31 -10.83 -8.74
N GLU A 74 0.80 -12.04 -8.82
CA GLU A 74 0.06 -12.63 -7.71
C GLU A 74 0.97 -13.55 -6.91
N VAL A 75 0.89 -13.42 -5.59
CA VAL A 75 1.75 -14.14 -4.64
C VAL A 75 0.86 -15.04 -3.82
N HIS A 76 1.09 -16.34 -3.90
CA HIS A 76 0.45 -17.36 -3.09
C HIS A 76 1.39 -17.80 -1.98
N PHE A 77 0.91 -17.88 -0.75
CA PHE A 77 1.76 -18.22 0.40
C PHE A 77 0.95 -18.84 1.54
N GLN A 78 1.63 -19.57 2.41
CA GLN A 78 1.05 -20.07 3.65
C GLN A 78 1.40 -19.18 4.84
N ASN A 79 0.41 -18.95 5.69
CA ASN A 79 0.59 -18.34 7.01
C ASN A 79 -0.18 -19.17 8.04
N LYS A 80 0.49 -19.63 9.10
CA LYS A 80 -0.12 -20.48 10.15
C LYS A 80 -0.95 -21.65 9.60
N GLY A 81 -0.43 -22.33 8.57
CA GLY A 81 -1.06 -23.50 7.95
C GLY A 81 -2.23 -23.20 6.99
N LYS A 82 -2.57 -21.92 6.76
CA LYS A 82 -3.62 -21.51 5.81
C LYS A 82 -3.00 -20.88 4.57
N TRP A 83 -3.60 -21.14 3.42
CA TRP A 83 -3.22 -20.52 2.14
C TRP A 83 -3.83 -19.14 1.98
N TYR A 84 -3.04 -18.21 1.47
CA TYR A 84 -3.40 -16.84 1.15
C TYR A 84 -2.89 -16.49 -0.24
N PHE A 85 -3.49 -15.45 -0.82
CA PHE A 85 -3.00 -14.84 -2.04
C PHE A 85 -3.12 -13.31 -1.97
N ALA A 86 -2.21 -12.61 -2.62
CA ALA A 86 -2.15 -11.15 -2.63
C ALA A 86 -1.52 -10.63 -3.91
N VAL A 87 -1.75 -9.37 -4.23
CA VAL A 87 -0.94 -8.64 -5.22
C VAL A 87 0.46 -8.53 -4.65
N GLY A 88 1.47 -8.88 -5.42
CA GLY A 88 2.89 -8.72 -5.09
C GLY A 88 3.55 -7.67 -5.97
N PHE A 89 4.31 -6.79 -5.33
CA PHE A 89 5.18 -5.83 -5.99
C PHE A 89 6.63 -6.13 -5.60
N ALA A 90 7.45 -6.50 -6.57
CA ALA A 90 8.82 -6.94 -6.33
C ALA A 90 9.69 -5.77 -5.86
N ASN A 91 10.59 -6.04 -4.92
CA ASN A 91 11.66 -5.11 -4.54
C ASN A 91 12.99 -5.50 -5.21
N ARG A 92 14.01 -4.66 -5.07
CA ARG A 92 15.30 -4.88 -5.77
C ARG A 92 16.13 -6.06 -5.25
N SER A 93 15.68 -6.74 -4.19
CA SER A 93 16.41 -7.83 -3.52
C SER A 93 15.65 -9.16 -3.54
N GLY A 94 14.67 -9.32 -4.44
CA GLY A 94 13.92 -10.56 -4.61
C GLY A 94 12.80 -10.79 -3.58
N GLY A 95 12.56 -9.84 -2.68
CA GLY A 95 11.38 -9.82 -1.82
C GLY A 95 10.20 -9.12 -2.49
N TYR A 96 9.06 -9.10 -1.81
CA TYR A 96 7.82 -8.51 -2.33
C TYR A 96 7.11 -7.71 -1.26
N GLU A 97 6.57 -6.56 -1.60
CA GLU A 97 5.43 -6.02 -0.87
C GLU A 97 4.17 -6.72 -1.33
N ILE A 98 3.32 -7.13 -0.40
CA ILE A 98 2.08 -7.84 -0.69
C ILE A 98 0.87 -7.11 -0.15
N ARG A 99 -0.19 -7.04 -0.95
CA ARG A 99 -1.45 -6.42 -0.54
C ARG A 99 -2.67 -7.12 -1.14
N ASN A 100 -3.70 -7.26 -0.33
CA ASN A 100 -5.07 -7.51 -0.78
C ASN A 100 -6.04 -6.67 0.06
N LYS A 101 -7.35 -6.90 -0.08
CA LYS A 101 -8.38 -6.16 0.67
C LYS A 101 -8.22 -6.22 2.20
N TYR A 102 -7.62 -7.29 2.72
CA TYR A 102 -7.54 -7.59 4.14
C TYR A 102 -6.11 -7.59 4.71
N LEU A 103 -5.10 -7.59 3.84
CA LEU A 103 -3.70 -7.73 4.23
C LEU A 103 -2.86 -6.64 3.57
N LYS A 104 -2.01 -6.01 4.39
CA LYS A 104 -0.80 -5.27 3.96
C LYS A 104 0.39 -5.95 4.63
N GLY A 105 1.37 -6.40 3.86
CA GLY A 105 2.53 -7.12 4.38
C GLY A 105 3.66 -7.20 3.37
N SER A 106 4.66 -8.03 3.66
CA SER A 106 5.83 -8.22 2.78
C SER A 106 6.35 -9.66 2.84
N ILE A 107 6.78 -10.20 1.69
CA ILE A 107 7.69 -11.35 1.61
C ILE A 107 9.11 -10.84 1.75
N SER A 108 9.85 -11.40 2.70
CA SER A 108 11.25 -11.01 2.95
C SER A 108 12.16 -11.34 1.77
N PRO A 109 13.26 -10.58 1.57
CA PRO A 109 13.70 -9.44 2.38
C PRO A 109 12.87 -8.17 2.14
N LYS A 110 12.74 -7.31 3.15
CA LYS A 110 12.15 -5.97 2.98
C LYS A 110 13.14 -5.04 2.31
N GLU A 111 12.72 -4.40 1.22
CA GLU A 111 13.57 -3.49 0.48
C GLU A 111 12.79 -2.46 -0.35
N ILE A 112 13.48 -1.40 -0.81
CA ILE A 112 12.98 -0.51 -1.87
C ILE A 112 12.87 -1.23 -3.20
N THR A 113 11.99 -0.73 -4.06
CA THR A 113 11.99 -1.08 -5.48
C THR A 113 12.69 0.03 -6.26
N HIS A 114 13.60 -0.34 -7.16
CA HIS A 114 14.33 0.61 -8.02
C HIS A 114 14.10 0.24 -9.48
N ILE A 115 13.37 1.11 -10.20
CA ILE A 115 13.02 0.93 -11.61
C ILE A 115 13.86 1.89 -12.44
N LYS A 116 14.77 1.34 -13.24
CA LYS A 116 15.72 2.10 -14.05
C LYS A 116 15.22 2.25 -15.48
N ASN A 117 15.03 3.49 -15.91
CA ASN A 117 14.78 3.90 -17.29
C ASN A 117 16.01 4.57 -17.92
N GLY A 118 17.13 4.63 -17.19
CA GLY A 118 18.37 5.27 -17.65
C GLY A 118 18.31 6.79 -17.57
N SER A 119 17.50 7.33 -16.65
CA SER A 119 17.37 8.77 -16.42
C SER A 119 18.33 9.26 -15.33
N ASP A 120 18.77 10.51 -15.42
CA ASP A 120 19.44 11.20 -14.32
C ASP A 120 18.46 11.85 -13.33
N ARG A 121 17.16 11.67 -13.56
CA ARG A 121 16.06 12.16 -12.74
C ARG A 121 15.27 10.98 -12.16
N CYS A 122 14.92 11.09 -10.88
CA CYS A 122 14.14 10.07 -10.18
C CYS A 122 12.80 10.64 -9.67
N ILE A 123 11.79 9.79 -9.59
CA ILE A 123 10.60 10.01 -8.78
C ILE A 123 10.62 9.04 -7.61
N VAL A 124 10.43 9.54 -6.39
CA VAL A 124 10.35 8.76 -5.17
C VAL A 124 8.89 8.70 -4.74
N VAL A 125 8.41 7.49 -4.48
CA VAL A 125 7.03 7.24 -4.04
C VAL A 125 7.07 6.40 -2.77
N GLU A 126 6.16 6.66 -1.82
CA GLU A 126 6.18 5.98 -0.52
C GLU A 126 5.82 4.51 -0.61
N GLY A 127 4.63 4.19 -1.14
CA GLY A 127 4.13 2.84 -1.29
C GLY A 127 3.97 2.42 -2.75
N PHE A 128 3.92 1.11 -2.99
CA PHE A 128 3.68 0.61 -4.35
C PHE A 128 2.27 0.93 -4.86
N MET A 129 1.27 1.06 -3.97
CA MET A 129 -0.08 1.44 -4.39
C MET A 129 -0.07 2.86 -4.97
N ASP A 130 0.68 3.77 -4.35
CA ASP A 130 0.86 5.15 -4.81
C ASP A 130 1.66 5.20 -6.11
N TYR A 131 2.63 4.31 -6.29
CA TYR A 131 3.33 4.14 -7.56
C TYR A 131 2.37 3.73 -8.70
N LEU A 132 1.51 2.73 -8.47
CA LEU A 132 0.49 2.33 -9.44
C LEU A 132 -0.51 3.46 -9.72
N SER A 133 -0.88 4.23 -8.69
CA SER A 133 -1.75 5.38 -8.82
C SER A 133 -1.10 6.49 -9.65
N TYR A 134 0.18 6.77 -9.44
CA TYR A 134 0.96 7.71 -10.24
C TYR A 134 0.96 7.31 -11.72
N LEU A 135 1.27 6.05 -12.03
CA LEU A 135 1.25 5.55 -13.41
C LEU A 135 -0.15 5.69 -14.03
N THR A 136 -1.19 5.39 -13.26
CA THR A 136 -2.59 5.50 -13.72
C THR A 136 -2.97 6.95 -14.01
N LEU A 137 -2.60 7.90 -13.14
CA LEU A 137 -2.82 9.33 -13.35
C LEU A 137 -2.07 9.81 -14.61
N LYS A 138 -0.82 9.41 -14.78
CA LYS A 138 -0.01 9.75 -15.96
C LYS A 138 -0.61 9.21 -17.26
N ALA A 139 -1.18 8.00 -17.24
CA ALA A 139 -1.80 7.38 -18.41
C ALA A 139 -3.15 8.03 -18.78
N THR A 140 -3.94 8.41 -17.79
CA THR A 140 -5.28 9.00 -17.98
C THR A 140 -5.26 10.50 -18.21
N HIS A 141 -4.23 11.19 -17.74
CA HIS A 141 -4.02 12.62 -17.90
C HIS A 141 -2.64 12.89 -18.50
N PRO A 142 -2.42 12.49 -19.77
CA PRO A 142 -1.16 12.75 -20.44
C PRO A 142 -0.96 14.27 -20.51
N GLY A 143 0.09 14.77 -19.84
CA GLY A 143 0.44 16.17 -19.90
C GLY A 143 0.74 16.62 -21.33
N ASN A 144 0.54 17.91 -21.59
CA ASN A 144 0.90 18.57 -22.85
C ASN A 144 2.43 18.69 -22.93
N GLY A 145 3.10 17.62 -23.33
CA GLY A 145 4.55 17.59 -23.48
C GLY A 145 5.17 16.37 -22.80
N GLN A 146 5.13 15.22 -23.48
CA GLN A 146 6.05 14.15 -23.14
C GLN A 146 7.47 14.65 -23.42
N PRO A 147 8.38 14.64 -22.43
CA PRO A 147 9.77 14.99 -22.70
C PRO A 147 10.32 14.03 -23.76
N LYS A 148 11.01 14.58 -24.77
CA LYS A 148 11.76 13.78 -25.73
C LYS A 148 12.90 13.08 -24.97
N GLY A 149 12.75 11.79 -24.68
CA GLY A 149 13.73 10.97 -23.97
C GLY A 149 13.09 9.89 -23.09
N ASN A 150 13.92 9.11 -22.41
CA ASN A 150 13.45 8.11 -21.46
C ASN A 150 12.72 8.82 -20.28
N GLY A 151 11.65 8.18 -19.79
CA GLY A 151 10.96 8.64 -18.58
C GLY A 151 11.90 8.67 -17.36
N PRO A 152 11.48 9.30 -16.24
CA PRO A 152 12.28 9.29 -15.02
C PRO A 152 12.48 7.85 -14.51
N ASP A 153 13.55 7.64 -13.75
CA ASP A 153 13.69 6.44 -12.92
C ASP A 153 12.73 6.54 -11.72
N TYR A 154 12.43 5.41 -11.08
CA TYR A 154 11.56 5.37 -9.89
C TYR A 154 12.23 4.66 -8.73
N ILE A 155 12.03 5.21 -7.55
CA ILE A 155 12.27 4.54 -6.28
C ILE A 155 10.94 4.45 -5.53
N VAL A 156 10.48 3.23 -5.26
CA VAL A 156 9.36 3.00 -4.36
C VAL A 156 9.94 2.59 -3.02
N LEU A 157 9.70 3.37 -1.97
CA LEU A 157 10.26 3.11 -0.65
C LEU A 157 9.72 1.80 -0.07
N ASN A 158 8.49 1.42 -0.43
CA ASN A 158 7.71 0.29 0.10
C ASN A 158 7.33 0.43 1.58
N SER A 159 8.09 1.23 2.33
CA SER A 159 7.82 1.74 3.66
C SER A 159 8.82 2.86 3.97
N VAL A 160 8.42 3.87 4.73
CA VAL A 160 9.36 4.89 5.27
C VAL A 160 10.53 4.28 6.06
N SER A 161 10.38 3.06 6.59
CA SER A 161 11.47 2.34 7.25
C SER A 161 12.64 1.97 6.32
N ASN A 162 12.45 2.02 4.99
CA ASN A 162 13.50 1.77 4.02
C ASN A 162 14.20 3.04 3.52
N VAL A 163 13.91 4.23 4.07
CA VAL A 163 14.58 5.49 3.66
C VAL A 163 16.11 5.37 3.71
N GLY A 164 16.65 4.76 4.77
CA GLY A 164 18.09 4.52 4.90
C GLY A 164 18.69 3.72 3.73
N LYS A 165 17.91 2.83 3.11
CA LYS A 165 18.33 2.01 1.97
C LYS A 165 18.14 2.72 0.62
N ALA A 166 17.31 3.76 0.57
CA ALA A 166 17.11 4.62 -0.59
C ALA A 166 18.20 5.69 -0.71
N ILE A 167 18.69 6.23 0.41
CA ILE A 167 19.65 7.34 0.46
C ILE A 167 20.89 7.11 -0.43
N PRO A 168 21.60 5.97 -0.36
CA PRO A 168 22.80 5.76 -1.19
C PRO A 168 22.51 5.86 -2.69
N VAL A 169 21.35 5.36 -3.13
CA VAL A 169 20.94 5.40 -4.54
C VAL A 169 20.46 6.79 -4.94
N LEU A 170 19.75 7.48 -4.05
CA LEU A 170 19.24 8.82 -4.34
C LEU A 170 20.36 9.85 -4.59
N LYS A 171 21.53 9.65 -3.97
CA LYS A 171 22.71 10.51 -4.17
C LYS A 171 23.32 10.39 -5.57
N GLU A 172 23.01 9.34 -6.32
CA GLU A 172 23.52 9.13 -7.69
C GLU A 172 22.75 9.95 -8.74
N TYR A 173 21.55 10.44 -8.41
CA TYR A 173 20.74 11.24 -9.33
C TYR A 173 21.12 12.72 -9.30
N LYS A 174 20.80 13.44 -10.39
CA LYS A 174 20.91 14.90 -10.41
C LYS A 174 19.73 15.59 -9.73
N SER A 175 18.54 14.97 -9.79
CA SER A 175 17.36 15.46 -9.06
C SER A 175 16.35 14.35 -8.82
N ALA A 176 15.64 14.44 -7.70
CA ALA A 176 14.57 13.53 -7.33
C ALA A 176 13.33 14.31 -6.88
N LEU A 177 12.14 13.93 -7.38
CA LEU A 177 10.86 14.46 -6.91
C LEU A 177 10.23 13.47 -5.94
N CYS A 178 9.80 13.92 -4.76
CA CYS A 178 9.19 13.08 -3.74
C CYS A 178 7.67 13.25 -3.75
N LEU A 179 6.97 12.14 -3.99
CA LEU A 179 5.52 12.00 -3.87
C LEU A 179 5.22 11.07 -2.68
N LEU A 180 5.40 11.59 -1.47
CA LEU A 180 5.19 10.85 -0.21
C LEU A 180 3.84 11.18 0.41
N ASP A 181 3.44 10.42 1.43
CA ASP A 181 2.17 10.63 2.10
C ASP A 181 2.17 11.98 2.85
N ASN A 182 1.03 12.66 2.88
CA ASN A 182 0.79 13.93 3.59
C ASN A 182 0.61 13.73 5.11
N ASP A 183 1.19 12.69 5.68
CA ASP A 183 1.21 12.41 7.10
C ASP A 183 2.57 12.74 7.76
N SER A 184 2.69 12.49 9.06
CA SER A 184 3.93 12.78 9.78
C SER A 184 5.09 11.87 9.35
N ALA A 185 4.80 10.62 8.96
CA ALA A 185 5.81 9.66 8.55
C ALA A 185 6.40 10.02 7.19
N GLY A 186 5.57 10.39 6.21
CA GLY A 186 5.99 10.86 4.90
C GLY A 186 6.84 12.14 4.99
N ARG A 187 6.41 13.12 5.82
CA ARG A 187 7.19 14.34 6.09
C ARG A 187 8.55 14.04 6.71
N GLN A 188 8.61 13.14 7.69
CA GLN A 188 9.87 12.73 8.32
C GLN A 188 10.78 12.00 7.33
N ALA A 189 10.23 11.12 6.49
CA ALA A 189 10.98 10.43 5.45
C ALA A 189 11.61 11.42 4.45
N PHE A 190 10.85 12.43 4.00
CA PHE A 190 11.39 13.51 3.16
C PHE A 190 12.53 14.25 3.86
N GLN A 191 12.33 14.68 5.11
CA GLN A 191 13.34 15.38 5.89
C GLN A 191 14.63 14.58 6.07
N GLN A 192 14.53 13.27 6.36
CA GLN A 192 15.69 12.38 6.47
C GLN A 192 16.49 12.32 5.17
N MET A 193 15.83 12.20 4.01
CA MET A 193 16.51 12.19 2.71
C MET A 193 17.17 13.55 2.41
N ALA A 194 16.47 14.66 2.69
CA ALA A 194 16.99 16.00 2.47
C ALA A 194 18.22 16.30 3.35
N GLN A 195 18.14 15.97 4.65
CA GLN A 195 19.25 16.13 5.61
C GLN A 195 20.45 15.24 5.27
N ALA A 196 20.23 14.08 4.65
CA ALA A 196 21.30 13.21 4.16
C ALA A 196 22.01 13.78 2.91
N GLY A 197 21.58 14.92 2.37
CA GLY A 197 22.15 15.57 1.19
C GLY A 197 21.65 14.99 -0.14
N CYS A 198 20.53 14.28 -0.15
CA CYS A 198 19.94 13.81 -1.41
C CYS A 198 19.32 15.00 -2.18
N PRO A 199 19.34 15.00 -3.52
CA PRO A 199 18.81 16.08 -4.36
C PRO A 199 17.28 16.00 -4.50
N VAL A 200 16.58 15.86 -3.36
CA VAL A 200 15.13 15.66 -3.28
C VAL A 200 14.35 16.98 -3.25
N ARG A 201 13.16 16.98 -3.85
CA ARG A 201 12.19 18.09 -3.77
C ARG A 201 10.81 17.53 -3.43
N ASP A 202 10.18 18.11 -2.43
CA ASP A 202 8.83 17.73 -2.03
C ASP A 202 7.81 18.15 -3.09
N LYS A 203 6.85 17.25 -3.35
CA LYS A 203 5.72 17.45 -4.26
C LYS A 203 4.39 17.02 -3.63
N SER A 204 4.34 16.80 -2.31
CA SER A 204 3.11 16.43 -1.62
C SER A 204 2.03 17.54 -1.68
N ASP A 205 2.45 18.79 -1.82
CA ASP A 205 1.57 19.95 -2.05
C ASP A 205 0.69 19.84 -3.30
N CYS A 206 1.11 19.06 -4.31
CA CYS A 206 0.33 18.82 -5.53
C CYS A 206 -0.99 18.09 -5.27
N TYR A 207 -1.11 17.41 -4.12
CA TYR A 207 -2.30 16.69 -3.68
C TYR A 207 -2.58 16.96 -2.20
N ARG A 208 -2.34 18.19 -1.72
CA ARG A 208 -2.45 18.58 -0.29
C ARG A 208 -3.80 18.29 0.40
N GLU A 209 -4.88 18.13 -0.37
CA GLU A 209 -6.20 17.78 0.17
C GLU A 209 -6.36 16.27 0.44
N TYR A 210 -5.36 15.46 0.07
CA TYR A 210 -5.38 14.01 0.06
C TYR A 210 -4.18 13.47 0.85
N ASN A 211 -4.34 12.33 1.53
CA ASN A 211 -3.25 11.74 2.29
C ASN A 211 -2.19 11.16 1.35
N ASP A 212 -2.60 10.37 0.36
CA ASP A 212 -1.69 9.67 -0.55
C ASP A 212 -2.16 9.82 -2.02
N LEU A 213 -1.35 9.31 -2.96
CA LEU A 213 -1.69 9.41 -4.39
C LEU A 213 -2.89 8.53 -4.77
N ASN A 214 -3.15 7.46 -4.03
CA ASN A 214 -4.32 6.62 -4.29
C ASN A 214 -5.63 7.31 -3.88
N ASP A 215 -5.60 8.03 -2.76
CA ASP A 215 -6.69 8.87 -2.30
C ASP A 215 -6.93 10.02 -3.29
N TYR A 216 -5.86 10.63 -3.80
CA TYR A 216 -5.97 11.62 -4.88
C TYR A 216 -6.63 11.05 -6.13
N LEU A 217 -6.16 9.90 -6.61
CA LEU A 217 -6.73 9.21 -7.77
C LEU A 217 -8.23 8.89 -7.59
N LEU A 218 -8.66 8.59 -6.37
CA LEU A 218 -10.05 8.23 -6.07
C LEU A 218 -10.92 9.40 -5.58
N GLY A 219 -10.37 10.61 -5.49
CA GLY A 219 -11.09 11.77 -5.00
C GLY A 219 -11.43 11.71 -3.50
N ARG A 220 -10.72 10.90 -2.71
CA ARG A 220 -10.94 10.76 -1.25
C ARG A 220 -10.15 11.80 -0.46
N LYS A 221 -10.74 12.97 -0.24
CA LYS A 221 -10.12 14.03 0.56
C LYS A 221 -9.93 13.60 2.03
N MET A 222 -8.89 14.11 2.67
CA MET A 222 -8.73 14.01 4.12
C MET A 222 -9.90 14.69 4.82
N ALA A 223 -10.34 14.14 5.95
CA ALA A 223 -11.35 14.80 6.76
C ALA A 223 -10.82 16.17 7.19
N GLN A 224 -11.57 17.24 6.92
CA GLN A 224 -11.30 18.51 7.56
C GLN A 224 -11.58 18.31 9.05
N GLU A 225 -10.55 18.44 9.89
CA GLU A 225 -10.78 18.66 11.31
C GLU A 225 -11.62 19.93 11.40
N ASN A 226 -12.90 19.77 11.78
CA ASN A 226 -13.71 20.89 12.21
C ASN A 226 -12.98 21.53 13.39
N LYS A 227 -12.22 22.60 13.12
CA LYS A 227 -11.91 23.59 14.14
C LYS A 227 -13.24 24.24 14.51
N THR A 228 -13.98 23.62 15.41
CA THR A 228 -14.96 24.35 16.20
C THR A 228 -14.17 25.38 16.99
N ASP A 229 -14.27 26.63 16.54
CA ASP A 229 -13.94 27.82 17.32
C ASP A 229 -14.63 27.70 18.69
N HIS A 230 -13.87 27.34 19.72
CA HIS A 230 -14.18 27.77 21.08
C HIS A 230 -13.65 29.19 21.26
N GLN A 231 -14.28 30.13 20.55
CA GLN A 231 -14.35 31.52 20.98
C GLN A 231 -15.82 31.82 21.27
N HIS A 232 -16.22 31.62 22.52
CA HIS A 232 -17.15 32.46 23.28
C HIS A 232 -17.51 31.69 24.55
N GLU A 233 -16.66 31.78 25.58
CA GLU A 233 -17.14 31.67 26.95
C GLU A 233 -16.91 33.00 27.64
N THR A 234 -18.04 33.64 27.88
CA THR A 234 -18.26 34.94 28.48
C THR A 234 -17.62 35.07 29.86
N ALA A 235 -17.02 36.23 30.12
CA ALA A 235 -16.50 36.65 31.42
C ALA A 235 -17.51 36.41 32.57
N PRO A 236 -17.07 35.93 33.73
CA PRO A 236 -17.94 35.80 34.90
C PRO A 236 -18.27 37.18 35.48
N LYS A 237 -19.57 37.47 35.60
CA LYS A 237 -20.11 38.64 36.32
C LYS A 237 -19.71 38.57 37.80
N LEU A 238 -19.08 39.64 38.28
CA LEU A 238 -18.89 39.93 39.70
C LEU A 238 -20.25 40.05 40.40
N ILE A 239 -20.46 39.22 41.42
CA ILE A 239 -21.59 39.33 42.35
C ILE A 239 -21.18 40.31 43.45
N GLU A 240 -21.81 41.49 43.47
CA GLU A 240 -21.71 42.45 44.58
C GLU A 240 -22.34 41.87 45.85
N LYS A 241 -21.61 41.99 46.97
CA LYS A 241 -22.12 41.65 48.32
C LYS A 241 -22.94 42.84 48.87
N PRO A 242 -24.12 42.61 49.47
CA PRO A 242 -24.87 43.68 50.10
C PRO A 242 -24.23 44.15 51.42
N ALA A 243 -24.18 45.47 51.59
CA ALA A 243 -23.66 46.17 52.76
C ALA A 243 -24.54 45.94 54.01
N LYS A 244 -23.91 45.66 55.14
CA LYS A 244 -24.54 45.64 56.46
C LYS A 244 -24.85 47.08 56.90
N LYS A 245 -26.13 47.38 57.16
CA LYS A 245 -26.53 48.55 57.98
C LYS A 245 -26.19 48.27 59.44
N GLN A 246 -25.47 49.18 60.08
CA GLN A 246 -25.48 49.36 61.53
C GLN A 246 -26.33 50.58 61.89
N SER A 247 -27.01 50.42 63.01
CA SER A 247 -27.97 51.29 63.70
C SER A 247 -27.40 52.65 64.13
N GLY A 248 -28.27 53.66 64.05
CA GLY A 248 -28.11 55.02 64.59
C GLY A 248 -29.27 55.88 64.14
#